data_AF-A0A9D5VVQ4-F1
#
_entry.id   AF-A0A9D5VVQ4-F1
#
_cell.length_a   1.000
_cell.length_b   1.000
_cell.length_c   1.000
_cell.angle_alpha   90.00
_cell.angle_beta   90.00
_cell.angle_gamma   90.00
#
_symmetry.space_group_name_H-M   'P 1'
#
loop_
_entity.id
_entity.type
_entity.pdbx_description
1 polymer ?
#
loop_
_entity_poly.entity_id
_entity_poly.type
_entity_poly.pdbx_seq_one_letter_code
_entity_poly.pdbx_strand_id
1 'polypeptide(L)' 'KLTKIENTDVWISPKLKIRFEINNDDLSIFKPDGSSFLTTIEIDKELRNIQQDLELERQKAKKLAEKLKELGIEIE' A
#
# COMPACT_ATOMS: atom_id res chain seq x y z
N LYS A 1 -2.06 -34.41 -8.32
CA LYS A 1 -3.36 -34.80 -7.71
C LYS A 1 -4.04 -33.51 -7.26
N LEU A 2 -5.23 -33.22 -7.77
CA LEU A 2 -6.01 -32.04 -7.36
C LEU A 2 -6.79 -32.39 -6.10
N THR A 3 -6.84 -31.48 -5.13
CA THR A 3 -7.61 -31.64 -3.88
C THR A 3 -8.75 -30.64 -3.92
N LYS A 4 -9.99 -31.13 -3.77
CA LYS A 4 -11.18 -30.28 -3.71
C LYS A 4 -11.19 -29.53 -2.38
N ILE A 5 -11.53 -28.25 -2.41
CA ILE A 5 -11.77 -27.43 -1.22
C ILE A 5 -13.27 -27.49 -0.93
N GLU A 6 -13.65 -27.93 0.27
CA GLU A 6 -15.06 -28.16 0.63
C GLU A 6 -15.78 -26.90 1.13
N ASN A 7 -15.03 -25.88 1.55
CA ASN A 7 -15.55 -24.66 2.14
C ASN A 7 -14.98 -23.45 1.38
N THR A 8 -15.78 -22.82 0.54
CA THR A 8 -15.35 -21.78 -0.42
C THR A 8 -15.51 -20.36 0.09
N ASP A 9 -16.26 -20.16 1.17
CA ASP A 9 -16.60 -18.81 1.64
C ASP A 9 -15.35 -18.09 2.16
N VAL A 10 -14.47 -18.83 2.87
CA VAL A 10 -13.17 -18.34 3.32
C VAL A 10 -12.13 -19.45 3.20
N TRP A 11 -11.09 -19.24 2.38
CA TRP A 11 -9.99 -20.19 2.20
C TRP A 11 -8.62 -19.53 2.35
N ILE A 12 -7.71 -20.16 3.09
CA ILE A 12 -6.33 -19.67 3.28
C ILE A 12 -5.36 -20.60 2.52
N SER A 13 -4.55 -20.03 1.64
CA SER A 13 -3.54 -20.80 0.90
C SER A 13 -2.48 -21.38 1.84
N PRO A 14 -2.26 -22.71 1.87
CA PRO A 14 -1.29 -23.32 2.78
C PRO A 14 0.15 -22.86 2.58
N LYS A 15 0.52 -22.53 1.35
CA LYS A 15 1.88 -22.10 0.96
C LYS A 15 2.07 -20.59 1.01
N LEU A 16 1.09 -19.84 0.51
CA LEU A 16 1.19 -18.37 0.40
C LEU A 16 0.69 -17.64 1.65
N LYS A 17 -0.13 -18.30 2.48
CA LYS A 17 -0.79 -17.72 3.66
C LYS A 17 -1.69 -16.50 3.36
N ILE A 18 -2.08 -16.33 2.09
CA ILE A 18 -3.10 -15.37 1.66
C ILE A 18 -4.49 -15.96 1.83
N ARG A 19 -5.48 -15.09 2.08
CA ARG A 19 -6.88 -15.46 2.30
C ARG A 19 -7.72 -15.06 1.09
N PHE A 20 -8.59 -15.97 0.66
CA PHE A 20 -9.56 -15.80 -0.39
C PHE A 20 -10.94 -15.82 0.24
N GLU A 21 -11.78 -14.85 -0.10
CA GLU A 21 -13.16 -14.76 0.37
C GLU A 21 -14.05 -14.57 -0.85
N ILE A 22 -15.07 -15.41 -0.99
CA ILE A 22 -16.06 -15.31 -2.08
C ILE A 22 -17.35 -14.78 -1.47
N ASN A 23 -17.77 -13.59 -1.91
CA ASN A 23 -18.99 -12.94 -1.43
C ASN A 23 -19.88 -12.60 -2.62
N ASN A 24 -21.09 -13.17 -2.71
CA ASN A 24 -22.07 -12.84 -3.76
C ASN A 24 -21.47 -12.77 -5.18
N ASP A 25 -20.68 -13.79 -5.56
CA ASP A 25 -19.96 -13.91 -6.84
C ASP A 25 -18.67 -13.06 -7.01
N ASP A 26 -18.34 -12.20 -6.04
CA ASP A 26 -17.08 -11.44 -6.04
C ASP A 26 -15.98 -12.15 -5.24
N LEU A 27 -14.76 -12.16 -5.80
CA LEU A 27 -13.57 -12.71 -5.15
C LEU A 27 -12.73 -11.60 -4.50
N SER A 28 -12.69 -11.60 -3.18
CA SER A 28 -11.80 -10.77 -2.38
C SER A 28 -10.55 -11.55 -1.99
N ILE A 29 -9.38 -10.95 -2.19
CA ILE A 29 -8.09 -11.56 -1.82
C ILE A 29 -7.41 -10.66 -0.79
N PHE A 30 -6.91 -11.27 0.28
CA PHE A 30 -6.19 -10.61 1.35
C PHE A 30 -4.77 -11.17 1.50
N LYS A 31 -3.82 -10.28 1.70
CA LYS A 31 -2.42 -10.55 2.01
C LYS A 31 -2.28 -11.24 3.38
N PRO A 32 -1.10 -11.81 3.71
CA PRO A 32 -0.89 -12.47 5.00
C PRO A 32 -1.01 -11.52 6.20
N ASP A 33 -0.82 -10.22 5.98
CA ASP A 33 -1.02 -9.15 6.97
C ASP A 33 -2.49 -8.76 7.16
N GLY A 34 -3.40 -9.34 6.39
CA GLY A 34 -4.84 -9.07 6.43
C GLY A 34 -5.29 -7.91 5.55
N SER A 35 -4.40 -7.18 4.88
CA SER A 35 -4.75 -6.11 3.94
C SER A 35 -5.27 -6.67 2.61
N SER A 36 -6.19 -5.97 1.95
CA SER A 36 -6.70 -6.39 0.64
C SER A 36 -5.64 -6.27 -0.46
N PHE A 37 -5.75 -7.11 -1.48
CA PHE A 37 -5.04 -6.91 -2.74
C PHE A 37 -5.69 -5.78 -3.51
N LEU A 38 -4.89 -4.78 -3.85
CA LEU A 38 -5.31 -3.66 -4.68
C LEU A 38 -5.19 -4.04 -6.16
N THR A 39 -6.12 -3.52 -6.95
CA THR A 39 -6.03 -3.53 -8.41
C THR A 39 -4.90 -2.63 -8.89
N THR A 40 -4.44 -2.83 -10.13
CA THR A 40 -3.40 -1.97 -10.73
C THR A 40 -3.79 -0.49 -10.74
N ILE A 41 -5.08 -0.19 -10.92
CA ILE A 41 -5.60 1.18 -10.93
C ILE A 41 -5.53 1.80 -9.53
N GLU A 42 -5.89 1.04 -8.50
CA GLU A 42 -5.79 1.49 -7.11
C GLU A 42 -4.33 1.71 -6.69
N ILE A 43 -3.44 0.80 -7.07
CA ILE A 43 -1.98 0.95 -6.84
C ILE A 43 -1.46 2.23 -7.50
N ASP A 44 -1.82 2.47 -8.77
CA ASP A 44 -1.40 3.68 -9.48
C ASP A 44 -1.91 4.96 -8.80
N LYS A 45 -3.15 4.95 -8.31
CA LYS A 45 -3.73 6.07 -7.56
C LYS A 45 -2.97 6.34 -6.25
N GLU A 46 -2.67 5.30 -5.47
CA GLU A 46 -1.89 5.43 -4.23
C GLU A 46 -0.48 5.96 -4.52
N LEU A 47 0.19 5.42 -5.54
CA LEU A 47 1.52 5.88 -5.94
C LEU A 47 1.52 7.35 -6.34
N ARG A 48 0.54 7.81 -7.11
CA ARG A 48 0.42 9.23 -7.48
C ARG A 48 0.22 10.14 -6.27
N ASN A 49 -0.60 9.72 -5.31
CA ASN A 49 -0.81 10.49 -4.08
C ASN A 49 0.48 10.57 -3.25
N ILE A 50 1.16 9.44 -3.03
CA ILE A 50 2.43 9.40 -2.29
C ILE A 50 3.50 10.26 -2.96
N GLN A 51 3.57 10.25 -4.29
CA GLN A 51 4.50 11.09 -5.04
C GLN A 51 4.23 12.59 -4.85
N GLN A 52 2.95 12.99 -4.87
CA GLN A 52 2.56 14.38 -4.64
C GLN A 52 2.89 14.83 -3.22
N ASP A 53 2.59 13.99 -2.22
CA ASP A 53 2.88 14.29 -0.81
C ASP A 53 4.39 14.39 -0.57
N LEU A 54 5.17 13.48 -1.14
CA LEU A 54 6.63 13.49 -1.04
C LEU A 54 7.23 14.75 -1.68
N GLU A 55 6.72 15.17 -2.83
CA GLU A 55 7.20 16.37 -3.50
C GLU A 55 6.85 17.64 -2.69
N LEU A 56 5.63 17.71 -2.15
CA LEU A 56 5.24 18.79 -1.26
C LEU A 56 6.14 18.86 -0.02
N GLU A 57 6.43 17.72 0.60
CA GLU A 57 7.27 17.67 1.79
C GLU A 57 8.72 18.05 1.48
N ARG A 58 9.25 17.60 0.34
CA ARG A 58 10.58 18.03 -0.16
C ARG A 58 10.64 19.53 -0.38
N GLN A 59 9.60 20.15 -0.93
CA GLN A 59 9.56 21.59 -1.15
C GLN A 59 9.52 22.37 0.17
N LYS A 60 8.75 21.89 1.15
CA LYS A 60 8.74 22.50 2.50
C LYS A 60 10.10 22.38 3.17
N ALA A 61 10.72 21.20 3.13
CA ALA A 61 12.03 20.97 3.70
C ALA A 61 13.10 21.86 3.06
N LYS A 62 13.08 22.01 1.73
CA LYS A 62 13.98 22.94 1.01
C LYS A 62 13.78 24.38 1.45
N LYS A 63 12.54 24.88 1.49
CA LYS A 63 12.24 26.25 1.93
C LYS A 63 12.67 26.50 3.38
N LEU A 64 12.47 25.52 4.26
CA LEU A 64 12.90 25.62 5.64
C LEU A 64 14.43 25.67 5.74
N ALA A 65 15.12 24.80 5.00
CA ALA A 65 16.59 24.79 4.95
C ALA A 65 17.15 26.11 4.41
N GLU A 66 16.54 26.67 3.36
CA GLU A 66 16.90 27.99 2.83
C GLU A 66 16.71 29.09 3.88
N LYS A 67 15.55 29.11 4.56
CA LYS A 67 15.28 30.09 5.62
C LYS A 67 16.22 29.97 6.82
N LEU A 68 16.60 28.75 7.20
CA LEU A 68 17.57 28.51 8.27
C LEU A 68 18.96 29.01 7.87
N LYS A 69 19.36 28.78 6.62
CA LYS A 69 20.61 29.31 6.06
C LYS A 69 20.61 30.85 6.02
N GLU A 70 19.50 31.47 5.63
CA GLU A 70 19.34 32.93 5.68
C GLU A 70 19.46 33.49 7.10
N LEU A 71 18.98 32.74 8.10
CA LEU A 71 19.10 33.08 9.52
C LEU A 71 20.50 32.77 10.10
N GLY A 72 21.44 32.28 9.29
CA GLY A 72 22.81 31.96 9.72
C GLY A 72 22.90 30.73 10.62
N ILE A 73 21.88 29.87 10.61
CA ILE A 73 21.85 28.61 11.36
C ILE A 73 22.24 27.49 10.40
N GLU A 74 23.50 27.08 10.42
CA GLU A 74 23.94 25.85 9.76
C GLU A 74 23.61 24.66 10.67
N ILE A 75 22.74 23.77 10.19
CA ILE A 75 22.52 22.47 10.82
C ILE A 75 23.52 21.51 10.16
N GLU A 76 24.55 21.11 10.90
CA GLU A 76 25.47 20.01 10.54
C GLU A 76 24.75 18.65 10.48
#